data_AF-A0A395H9S8-F1
#
_entry.id   AF-A0A395H9S8-F1
#
_cell.length_a   1.000
_cell.length_b   1.000
_cell.length_c   1.000
_cell.angle_alpha   90.00
_cell.angle_beta   90.00
_cell.angle_gamma   90.00
#
_symmetry.space_group_name_H-M   'P 1'
#
loop_
_entity.id
_entity.type
_entity.pdbx_description
1 polymer ?
#
loop_
_entity_poly.entity_id
_entity_poly.type
_entity_poly.pdbx_seq_one_letter_code
_entity_poly.pdbx_strand_id
1 'polypeptide(L)' 'MDRNTSTRNTSTNSHGTNNSSAALPDLATYQAQWAKIHDDTVRQINEAREQERRRTATRSQQSPSS' A
#
# COMPACT_ATOMS: atom_id res chain seq x y z
N MET A 1 38.11 -42.25 -4.69
CA MET A 1 36.82 -41.95 -4.04
C MET A 1 35.92 -41.29 -5.08
N ASP A 2 34.95 -42.01 -5.67
CA ASP A 2 33.49 -41.96 -5.35
C ASP A 2 32.95 -40.52 -5.23
N ARG A 3 31.90 -40.05 -5.92
CA ARG A 3 30.60 -40.67 -6.24
C ARG A 3 29.95 -40.05 -7.49
N ASN A 4 29.49 -40.94 -8.39
CA ASN A 4 28.36 -40.70 -9.28
C ASN A 4 27.12 -40.30 -8.45
N THR A 5 26.70 -39.05 -8.51
CA THR A 5 25.39 -38.63 -8.03
C THR A 5 24.55 -38.23 -9.23
N SER A 6 24.03 -39.26 -9.91
CA SER A 6 22.82 -39.14 -10.72
C SER A 6 21.68 -38.75 -9.78
N THR A 7 21.63 -37.47 -9.44
CA THR A 7 20.45 -36.87 -8.84
C THR A 7 19.50 -36.66 -10.01
N ARG A 8 18.74 -37.71 -10.33
CA ARG A 8 17.53 -37.61 -11.15
C ARG A 8 16.55 -36.78 -10.34
N ASN A 9 16.79 -35.47 -10.31
CA ASN A 9 15.87 -34.50 -9.75
C ASN A 9 14.64 -34.59 -10.65
N THR A 10 13.59 -35.22 -10.16
CA THR A 10 12.26 -35.25 -10.72
C THR A 10 11.73 -33.81 -10.70
N SER A 11 12.29 -32.97 -11.56
CA SER A 11 11.67 -31.71 -11.92
C SER A 11 10.51 -32.12 -12.80
N THR A 12 9.38 -32.40 -12.16
CA THR A 12 8.08 -32.11 -12.73
C THR A 12 8.09 -30.61 -13.05
N ASN A 13 8.69 -30.29 -14.20
CA ASN A 13 8.53 -29.01 -14.86
C ASN A 13 7.12 -29.01 -15.45
N SER A 14 6.14 -29.09 -14.55
CA SER A 14 4.77 -28.68 -14.79
C SER A 14 4.76 -27.16 -14.83
N HIS A 15 5.53 -26.58 -15.74
CA HIS A 15 5.37 -25.19 -16.16
C HIS A 15 4.28 -25.16 -17.24
N GLY A 16 3.13 -25.71 -16.86
CA GLY A 16 1.90 -25.71 -17.62
C GLY A 16 0.83 -25.24 -16.67
N THR A 17 0.57 -23.94 -16.67
CA THR A 17 -0.57 -23.38 -17.40
C THR A 17 -0.52 -21.87 -17.27
N ASN A 18 -0.38 -21.23 -18.43
CA ASN A 18 -1.18 -20.10 -18.88
C ASN A 18 -1.24 -18.87 -17.97
N ASN A 19 -0.62 -17.80 -18.47
CA ASN A 19 -1.20 -16.45 -18.51
C ASN A 19 -2.21 -16.20 -17.39
N SER A 20 -1.72 -15.77 -16.23
CA SER A 20 -2.53 -14.96 -15.33
C SER A 20 -2.90 -13.70 -16.11
N SER A 21 -3.96 -13.77 -16.93
CA SER A 21 -4.67 -12.58 -17.37
C SER A 21 -4.93 -11.81 -16.10
N ALA A 22 -4.24 -10.70 -15.92
CA ALA A 22 -4.51 -9.78 -14.83
C ALA A 22 -5.99 -9.42 -14.99
N ALA A 23 -6.85 -10.10 -14.22
CA ALA A 23 -8.28 -9.91 -14.29
C ALA A 23 -8.49 -8.44 -13.97
N LEU A 24 -8.87 -7.66 -14.99
CA LEU A 24 -9.13 -6.25 -14.81
C LEU A 24 -10.16 -6.14 -13.68
N PRO A 25 -9.92 -5.29 -12.67
CA PRO A 25 -10.88 -5.12 -11.59
C PRO A 25 -12.24 -4.78 -12.20
N ASP A 26 -13.30 -5.41 -11.71
CA ASP A 26 -14.64 -5.05 -12.15
C ASP A 26 -14.97 -3.62 -11.71
N LEU A 27 -16.01 -3.03 -12.32
CA LEU A 27 -16.41 -1.66 -12.02
C LEU A 27 -16.68 -1.47 -10.51
N ALA A 28 -17.25 -2.48 -9.85
CA ALA A 28 -17.52 -2.47 -8.43
C ALA A 28 -16.22 -2.37 -7.59
N THR A 29 -15.17 -3.10 -7.99
CA THR A 29 -13.86 -3.03 -7.34
C THR A 29 -13.25 -1.64 -7.47
N TYR A 30 -13.32 -1.04 -8.67
CA TYR A 30 -12.87 0.35 -8.86
C TYR A 30 -13.65 1.32 -7.99
N GLN A 31 -14.98 1.20 -7.92
CA GLN A 31 -15.82 2.05 -7.07
C GLN A 31 -15.46 1.93 -5.58
N ALA A 32 -15.26 0.70 -5.09
CA ALA A 32 -14.85 0.47 -3.70
C ALA A 32 -13.47 1.06 -3.39
N GLN A 33 -12.52 0.95 -4.33
CA GLN A 33 -11.20 1.56 -4.20
C GLN A 33 -11.30 3.09 -4.16
N TRP A 34 -12.11 3.69 -5.04
CA TRP A 34 -12.33 5.13 -5.03
C TRP A 34 -13.00 5.63 -3.77
N ALA A 35 -14.01 4.92 -3.24
CA ALA A 35 -14.63 5.25 -1.97
C ALA A 35 -13.60 5.26 -0.82
N LYS A 36 -12.75 4.21 -0.76
CA LYS A 36 -11.68 4.13 0.24
C LYS A 36 -10.68 5.29 0.13
N ILE A 37 -10.24 5.61 -1.09
CA ILE A 37 -9.29 6.72 -1.33
C ILE A 37 -9.92 8.06 -0.93
N HIS A 38 -11.19 8.26 -1.27
CA HIS A 38 -11.94 9.47 -0.95
C HIS A 38 -12.00 9.67 0.58
N ASP A 39 -12.44 8.65 1.31
CA ASP A 39 -12.61 8.73 2.76
C ASP A 39 -11.27 8.99 3.47
N ASP A 40 -10.20 8.33 3.01
CA ASP A 40 -8.86 8.53 3.57
C ASP A 40 -8.33 9.94 3.30
N THR A 41 -8.57 10.47 2.09
CA THR A 41 -8.16 11.83 1.72
C THR A 41 -8.90 12.88 2.55
N VAL A 42 -10.22 12.74 2.72
CA VAL A 42 -11.02 13.64 3.57
C VAL A 42 -10.51 13.62 5.02
N ARG A 43 -10.21 12.44 5.56
CA ARG A 43 -9.64 12.29 6.90
C ARG A 43 -8.28 13.01 7.02
N GLN A 44 -7.35 12.77 6.08
CA GLN A 44 -6.04 13.41 6.08
C GLN A 44 -6.12 14.94 6.00
N ILE A 45 -7.01 15.48 5.17
CA ILE A 45 -7.23 16.93 5.07
C ILE A 45 -7.72 17.49 6.41
N ASN A 46 -8.68 16.83 7.05
CA ASN A 46 -9.20 17.28 8.33
C ASN A 46 -8.13 17.23 9.43
N GLU A 47 -7.33 16.17 9.47
CA GLU A 47 -6.19 16.05 10.39
C GLU A 47 -5.15 17.14 10.15
N ALA A 48 -4.80 17.43 8.90
CA ALA A 48 -3.85 18.49 8.55
C ALA A 48 -4.36 19.87 8.98
N ARG A 49 -5.64 20.17 8.75
CA ARG A 49 -6.27 21.43 9.18
C ARG A 49 -6.30 21.58 10.70
N GLU A 50 -6.60 20.51 11.42
CA GLU A 50 -6.58 20.52 12.88
C GLU A 50 -5.16 20.72 13.43
N GLN A 51 -4.16 20.07 12.83
CA GLN A 51 -2.76 20.28 13.18
C GLN A 51 -2.31 21.72 12.92
N GLU A 52 -2.73 22.33 11.81
CA GLU A 52 -2.43 23.74 11.50
C GLU A 52 -3.05 24.69 12.55
N ARG A 53 -4.31 24.46 12.95
CA ARG A 53 -4.95 25.22 14.04
C ARG A 53 -4.15 25.10 15.33
N ARG A 54 -3.71 23.89 15.69
CA ARG A 54 -2.90 23.65 16.90
C ARG A 54 -1.56 24.36 16.84
N ARG A 55 -0.85 24.30 15.71
CA ARG A 55 0.45 24.98 15.51
C ARG A 55 0.32 26.51 15.59
N THR A 56 -0.78 27.05 15.06
CA THR A 56 -1.05 28.49 15.15
C THR A 56 -1.31 28.89 16.59
N ALA A 57 -2.13 28.13 17.33
CA ALA A 57 -2.42 28.37 18.74
C ALA A 57 -1.18 28.27 19.64
N THR A 58 -0.27 27.32 19.40
CA THR A 58 0.97 27.19 20.18
C THR A 58 2.00 28.26 19.82
N ARG A 59 2.08 28.68 18.55
CA ARG A 59 2.92 29.80 18.12
C ARG A 59 2.49 31.13 18.72
N SER A 60 1.19 31.36 18.93
CA SER A 60 0.67 32.55 19.60
C SER A 60 1.01 32.61 21.11
N GLN A 61 1.29 31.47 21.75
CA GLN A 61 1.68 31.40 23.16
C GLN A 61 3.19 31.58 23.38
N GLN A 62 4.02 31.38 22.34
CA GLN A 62 5.46 31.63 22.36
C GLN A 62 5.78 33.05 21.89
N SER A 63 5.21 34.06 22.56
CA SER A 63 5.82 35.39 22.53
C SER A 63 7.03 35.33 23.46
N PRO A 64 8.26 35.60 22.99
CA PRO A 64 9.41 35.67 23.89
C PRO A 64 9.21 36.87 24.81
N SER A 65 8.93 36.61 26.09
CA SER A 65 8.97 37.65 27.11
C SER A 65 10.42 38.16 27.18
N SER A 66 10.59 39.47 27.01
CA SER A 66 11.90 40.17 27.06
C SER A 66 12.55 40.11 28.43
#